data_AF-A0A399HXR0-F1
#
_entry.id   AF-A0A399HXR0-F1
#
_cell.length_a   1.000
_cell.length_b   1.000
_cell.length_c   1.000
_cell.angle_alpha   90.00
_cell.angle_beta   90.00
_cell.angle_gamma   90.00
#
_symmetry.space_group_name_H-M   'P 1'
#
loop_
_entity.id
_entity.type
_entity.pdbx_description
1 polymer ?
#
loop_
_entity_poly.entity_id
_entity_poly.type
_entity_poly.pdbx_seq_one_letter_code
_entity_poly.pdbx_strand_id
1 'polypeptide(L)'
;MRRSLSVILATGIGVTVALIWSYPRAELVDHHGIKVEADSSTTNCLSCHDGLLEQRGVICTTECNFRTPHRVLMHYPPFGKEDKFMPTQVIAEKGIFLENGNVGCTSCHNLRNGGKAHLVMSNGESILCRTCHIK
;
A
#
# COMPACT_ATOMS: atom_id res chain seq x y z
N MET A 1 -51.94 34.98 -22.14
CA MET A 1 -50.68 35.15 -21.36
C MET A 1 -50.09 33.77 -21.10
N ARG A 2 -49.12 33.33 -21.89
CA ARG A 2 -48.42 32.03 -21.75
C ARG A 2 -47.00 32.21 -22.28
N ARG A 3 -46.02 31.99 -21.41
CA ARG A 3 -44.55 31.91 -21.55
C ARG A 3 -44.04 32.40 -20.19
N SER A 4 -43.48 31.56 -19.31
CA SER A 4 -42.12 31.05 -19.44
C SER A 4 -41.89 29.94 -18.41
N LEU A 5 -41.68 28.70 -18.86
CA LEU A 5 -41.33 27.55 -18.02
C LEU A 5 -40.39 26.65 -18.84
N SER A 6 -39.18 27.12 -19.18
CA SER A 6 -38.23 26.30 -19.95
C SER A 6 -36.74 26.56 -19.70
N VAL A 7 -36.32 27.34 -18.68
CA VAL A 7 -34.90 27.75 -18.57
C VAL A 7 -34.14 27.11 -17.39
N ILE A 8 -34.74 26.18 -16.61
CA ILE A 8 -34.05 25.64 -15.41
C ILE A 8 -33.26 24.33 -15.66
N LEU A 9 -33.36 23.70 -16.84
CA LEU A 9 -32.79 22.34 -17.00
C LEU A 9 -31.34 22.24 -17.52
N ALA A 10 -30.67 23.34 -17.90
CA ALA A 10 -29.38 23.26 -18.61
C ALA A 10 -28.12 23.38 -17.72
N THR A 11 -28.23 23.79 -16.46
CA THR A 11 -27.06 24.04 -15.59
C THR A 11 -26.63 22.84 -14.74
N GLY A 12 -27.45 21.79 -14.62
CA GLY A 12 -27.15 20.63 -13.77
C GLY A 12 -26.17 19.60 -14.36
N ILE A 13 -25.97 19.57 -15.68
CA ILE A 13 -25.19 18.52 -16.36
C ILE A 13 -23.70 18.88 -16.49
N GLY A 14 -23.36 20.17 -16.55
CA GLY A 14 -21.95 20.61 -16.69
C GLY A 14 -21.09 20.37 -15.44
N VAL A 15 -21.70 20.42 -14.25
CA VAL A 15 -20.98 20.27 -12.96
C VAL A 15 -20.65 18.81 -12.66
N THR A 16 -21.49 17.85 -13.09
CA THR A 16 -21.26 16.42 -12.82
C THR A 16 -20.15 15.83 -13.67
N VAL A 17 -19.93 16.30 -14.91
CA VAL A 17 -18.86 15.81 -15.78
C VAL A 17 -17.48 16.25 -15.30
N ALA A 18 -17.34 17.44 -14.72
CA ALA A 18 -16.05 17.95 -14.24
C ALA A 18 -15.53 17.18 -12.99
N LEU A 19 -16.42 16.66 -12.16
CA LEU A 19 -16.05 15.94 -10.93
C LEU A 19 -15.50 14.52 -11.20
N ILE A 20 -15.81 13.92 -12.35
CA ILE A 20 -15.36 12.55 -12.69
C ILE A 20 -13.88 12.52 -13.12
N TRP A 21 -13.31 13.65 -13.56
CA TRP A 21 -11.95 13.70 -14.11
C TRP A 21 -10.86 13.97 -13.07
N SER A 22 -11.23 14.30 -11.83
CA SER A 22 -10.28 14.68 -10.77
C SER A 22 -9.94 13.52 -9.83
N TYR A 23 -10.38 12.29 -10.12
CA TYR A 23 -9.95 11.14 -9.33
C TYR A 23 -8.47 10.85 -9.63
N PRO A 24 -7.60 10.83 -8.60
CA PRO A 24 -6.22 10.39 -8.79
C PRO A 24 -6.26 8.96 -9.32
N ARG A 25 -5.77 8.76 -10.54
CA ARG A 25 -5.61 7.42 -11.10
C ARG A 25 -4.47 6.71 -10.37
N ALA A 26 -4.64 5.42 -10.11
CA ALA A 26 -3.56 4.59 -9.60
C ALA A 26 -2.36 4.67 -10.55
N GLU A 27 -1.19 5.01 -10.01
CA GLU A 27 0.06 5.05 -10.78
C GLU A 27 0.49 3.62 -11.10
N LEU A 28 0.79 3.35 -12.38
CA LEU A 28 1.27 2.05 -12.82
C LEU A 28 2.80 2.06 -12.93
N VAL A 29 3.44 1.06 -12.33
CA VAL A 29 4.90 0.85 -12.37
C VAL A 29 5.23 -0.48 -13.04
N ASP A 30 6.44 -0.56 -13.60
CA ASP A 30 6.96 -1.82 -14.11
C ASP A 30 7.41 -2.72 -12.96
N HIS A 31 6.91 -3.95 -12.92
CA HIS A 31 7.34 -4.95 -11.97
C HIS A 31 7.48 -6.28 -12.69
N HIS A 32 8.72 -6.70 -12.95
CA HIS A 32 9.03 -7.94 -13.68
C HIS A 32 8.39 -8.05 -15.07
N GLY A 33 8.31 -6.95 -15.82
CA GLY A 33 7.79 -6.95 -17.20
C GLY A 33 6.27 -6.87 -17.31
N ILE A 34 5.55 -6.75 -16.19
CA ILE A 34 4.13 -6.42 -16.14
C ILE A 34 3.91 -5.05 -15.49
N LYS A 35 2.75 -4.43 -15.75
CA LYS A 35 2.33 -3.19 -15.11
C LYS A 35 1.44 -3.50 -13.91
N VAL A 36 1.81 -2.95 -12.76
CA VAL A 36 1.06 -3.08 -11.50
C VAL A 36 0.88 -1.72 -10.86
N GLU A 37 -0.12 -1.58 -10.01
CA GLU A 37 -0.33 -0.34 -9.24
C GLU A 37 0.80 -0.17 -8.21
N ALA A 38 1.41 1.01 -8.16
CA ALA A 38 2.54 1.30 -7.30
C ALA A 38 2.21 1.21 -5.80
N ASP A 39 0.97 1.56 -5.44
CA ASP A 39 0.42 1.54 -4.08
C ASP A 39 -0.59 0.40 -3.92
N SER A 40 -0.27 -0.79 -4.45
CA SER A 40 -1.17 -1.94 -4.41
C SER A 40 -1.44 -2.46 -2.99
N SER A 41 -2.60 -3.08 -2.80
CA SER A 41 -2.93 -3.80 -1.57
C SER A 41 -2.10 -5.07 -1.42
N THR A 42 -1.96 -5.56 -0.18
CA THR A 42 -1.37 -6.86 0.08
C THR A 42 -2.07 -7.94 -0.75
N THR A 43 -3.40 -7.95 -0.78
CA THR A 43 -4.22 -8.89 -1.58
C THR A 43 -3.85 -8.90 -3.06
N ASN A 44 -3.59 -7.74 -3.65
CA ASN A 44 -3.14 -7.66 -5.04
C ASN A 44 -1.74 -8.27 -5.21
N CYS A 45 -0.82 -8.01 -4.28
CA CYS A 45 0.49 -8.67 -4.28
C CYS A 45 0.36 -10.20 -4.19
N LEU A 46 -0.58 -10.70 -3.37
CA LEU A 46 -0.83 -12.14 -3.21
C LEU A 46 -1.31 -12.82 -4.49
N SER A 47 -1.94 -12.08 -5.41
CA SER A 47 -2.41 -12.67 -6.68
C SER A 47 -1.27 -13.25 -7.54
N CYS A 48 -0.02 -12.86 -7.25
CA CYS A 48 1.19 -13.42 -7.87
C CYS A 48 2.20 -13.98 -6.86
N HIS A 49 2.26 -13.44 -5.63
CA HIS A 49 3.21 -13.85 -4.58
C HIS A 49 2.60 -14.79 -3.52
N ASP A 50 1.58 -15.56 -3.86
CA ASP A 50 0.99 -16.58 -2.97
C ASP A 50 1.90 -17.81 -2.72
N GLY A 51 3.01 -17.92 -3.45
CA GLY A 51 3.93 -19.05 -3.41
C GLY A 51 3.56 -20.20 -4.35
N LEU A 52 2.48 -20.07 -5.13
CA LEU A 52 2.06 -21.05 -6.15
C LEU A 52 2.62 -20.70 -7.54
N LEU A 53 2.72 -19.41 -7.88
CA LEU A 53 3.11 -18.95 -9.22
C LEU A 53 4.59 -18.56 -9.35
N GLU A 54 5.23 -18.05 -8.29
CA GLU A 54 6.67 -17.79 -8.25
C GLU A 54 7.31 -18.18 -6.90
N GLN A 55 8.52 -18.75 -6.96
CA GLN A 55 9.29 -19.19 -5.78
C GLN A 55 10.02 -18.04 -5.05
N ARG A 56 9.91 -16.80 -5.51
CA ARG A 56 10.51 -15.62 -4.86
C ARG A 56 9.40 -14.76 -4.26
N GLY A 57 9.44 -14.56 -2.94
CA GLY A 57 8.36 -13.90 -2.20
C GLY A 57 7.29 -14.86 -1.67
N VAL A 58 7.58 -16.16 -1.56
CA VAL A 58 6.70 -17.15 -0.91
C VAL A 58 6.22 -16.58 0.43
N ILE A 59 4.92 -16.66 0.71
CA ILE A 59 4.33 -16.13 1.94
C ILE A 59 4.14 -17.27 2.91
N CYS A 60 4.36 -16.98 4.19
CA CYS A 60 4.24 -17.99 5.22
C CYS A 60 3.05 -17.71 6.10
N THR A 61 2.32 -18.80 6.33
CA THR A 61 1.14 -18.86 7.18
C THR A 61 1.47 -19.51 8.53
N THR A 62 2.56 -20.29 8.65
CA THR A 62 3.00 -20.96 9.89
C THR A 62 4.52 -20.99 10.05
N GLU A 63 5.04 -20.53 11.20
CA GLU A 63 6.49 -20.48 11.56
C GLU A 63 7.40 -19.60 10.67
N CYS A 64 7.00 -18.34 10.50
CA CYS A 64 7.62 -17.40 9.57
C CYS A 64 8.70 -16.52 10.22
N ASN A 65 9.73 -16.15 9.44
CA ASN A 65 10.65 -15.06 9.79
C ASN A 65 10.80 -14.07 8.62
N PHE A 66 11.33 -12.88 8.90
CA PHE A 66 11.48 -11.77 7.93
C PHE A 66 12.55 -11.99 6.83
N ARG A 67 13.40 -13.00 6.97
CA ARG A 67 14.43 -13.41 5.99
C ARG A 67 13.94 -14.51 5.04
N THR A 68 12.79 -15.09 5.32
CA THR A 68 12.15 -16.19 4.60
C THR A 68 10.76 -15.72 4.15
N PRO A 69 9.83 -16.63 3.81
CA PRO A 69 8.42 -16.28 3.82
C PRO A 69 8.04 -15.57 5.12
N HIS A 70 7.50 -14.35 5.01
CA HIS A 70 7.22 -13.49 6.14
C HIS A 70 5.73 -13.15 6.25
N ARG A 71 5.28 -12.90 7.48
CA ARG A 71 3.86 -12.56 7.71
C ARG A 71 3.57 -11.17 7.18
N VAL A 72 2.36 -11.06 6.63
CA VAL A 72 1.70 -9.81 6.25
C VAL A 72 0.33 -9.78 6.91
N LEU A 73 -0.38 -8.66 6.82
CA LEU A 73 -1.68 -8.40 7.44
C LEU A 73 -1.65 -8.55 8.98
N MET A 74 -0.52 -8.23 9.60
CA MET A 74 -0.36 -8.23 11.05
C MET A 74 -0.73 -6.86 11.61
N HIS A 75 -1.57 -6.81 12.65
CA HIS A 75 -1.90 -5.54 13.30
C HIS A 75 -0.65 -4.82 13.82
N TYR A 76 -0.59 -3.50 13.60
CA TYR A 76 0.50 -2.65 14.03
C TYR A 76 -0.01 -1.50 14.92
N PRO A 77 0.58 -1.29 16.10
CA PRO A 77 1.47 -2.24 16.79
C PRO A 77 0.70 -3.53 17.19
N PRO A 78 1.37 -4.65 17.45
CA PRO A 78 0.70 -5.84 17.98
C PRO A 78 0.06 -5.53 19.35
N PHE A 79 -1.16 -6.03 19.56
CA PHE A 79 -1.90 -5.82 20.80
C PHE A 79 -1.11 -6.24 22.04
N GLY A 80 -1.07 -5.37 23.05
CA GLY A 80 -0.36 -5.60 24.31
C GLY A 80 1.16 -5.50 24.22
N LYS A 81 1.67 -4.94 23.11
CA LYS A 81 3.10 -4.66 22.89
C LYS A 81 3.35 -3.24 22.40
N GLU A 82 2.37 -2.35 22.51
CA GLU A 82 2.40 -0.99 21.98
C GLU A 82 3.65 -0.21 22.41
N ASP A 83 4.14 -0.45 23.63
CA ASP A 83 5.34 0.14 24.22
C ASP A 83 6.66 -0.26 23.54
N LYS A 84 6.64 -1.31 22.73
CA LYS A 84 7.81 -1.83 21.99
C LYS A 84 7.87 -1.38 20.54
N PHE A 85 6.96 -0.51 20.13
CA PHE A 85 6.79 -0.11 18.74
C PHE A 85 6.66 1.41 18.60
N MET A 86 7.17 1.94 17.50
CA MET A 86 7.06 3.36 17.19
C MET A 86 5.61 3.73 16.85
N PRO A 87 5.15 4.94 17.22
CA PRO A 87 3.84 5.43 16.82
C PRO A 87 3.65 5.42 15.30
N THR A 88 2.42 5.20 14.83
CA THR A 88 2.09 5.10 13.40
C THR A 88 2.49 6.34 12.61
N GLN A 89 2.35 7.52 13.20
CA GLN A 89 2.78 8.79 12.58
C GLN A 89 4.30 8.83 12.33
N VAL A 90 5.09 8.34 13.28
CA VAL A 90 6.56 8.35 13.18
C VAL A 90 7.04 7.43 12.06
N ILE A 91 6.45 6.24 11.90
CA ILE A 91 6.84 5.33 10.82
C ILE A 91 6.34 5.82 9.45
N ALA A 92 5.20 6.50 9.39
CA ALA A 92 4.67 7.10 8.16
C ALA A 92 5.59 8.20 7.63
N GLU A 93 6.17 9.02 8.51
CA GLU A 93 7.21 10.02 8.14
C GLU A 93 8.47 9.38 7.57
N LYS A 94 8.71 8.10 7.82
CA LYS A 94 9.80 7.31 7.24
C LYS A 94 9.39 6.54 5.98
N GLY A 95 8.18 6.78 5.47
CA GLY A 95 7.64 6.17 4.26
C GLY A 95 7.01 4.79 4.47
N ILE A 96 6.84 4.33 5.72
CA ILE A 96 6.18 3.05 6.00
C ILE A 96 4.67 3.27 6.07
N PHE A 97 3.93 2.65 5.15
CA PHE A 97 2.48 2.71 5.10
C PHE A 97 1.85 1.45 5.69
N LEU A 98 0.82 1.62 6.52
CA LEU A 98 0.03 0.52 7.07
C LEU A 98 -1.27 0.36 6.29
N GLU A 99 -1.58 -0.86 5.88
CA GLU A 99 -2.84 -1.18 5.20
C GLU A 99 -3.92 -1.41 6.26
N ASN A 100 -4.81 -0.43 6.45
CA ASN A 100 -5.87 -0.48 7.46
C ASN A 100 -5.34 -0.76 8.88
N GLY A 101 -4.19 -0.16 9.25
CA GLY A 101 -3.53 -0.38 10.53
C GLY A 101 -2.76 -1.70 10.64
N ASN A 102 -2.59 -2.43 9.53
CA ASN A 102 -1.81 -3.66 9.48
C ASN A 102 -0.52 -3.47 8.68
N VAL A 103 0.52 -4.23 9.03
CA VAL A 103 1.72 -4.38 8.21
C VAL A 103 1.37 -5.18 6.96
N GLY A 104 1.40 -4.54 5.80
CA GLY A 104 1.21 -5.15 4.50
C GLY A 104 2.51 -5.30 3.71
N CYS A 105 2.42 -5.76 2.46
CA CYS A 105 3.58 -5.82 1.55
C CYS A 105 4.22 -4.43 1.39
N THR A 106 3.38 -3.41 1.20
CA THR A 106 3.83 -2.04 0.93
C THR A 106 4.35 -1.30 2.17
N SER A 107 4.23 -1.88 3.36
CA SER A 107 4.88 -1.37 4.57
C SER A 107 6.41 -1.49 4.49
N CYS A 108 6.91 -2.54 3.82
CA CYS A 108 8.34 -2.79 3.65
C CYS A 108 8.80 -2.52 2.21
N HIS A 109 7.90 -2.66 1.24
CA HIS A 109 8.20 -2.57 -0.19
C HIS A 109 7.56 -1.33 -0.82
N ASN A 110 8.34 -0.56 -1.56
CA ASN A 110 7.90 0.50 -2.44
C ASN A 110 8.25 0.11 -3.88
N LEU A 111 7.24 -0.21 -4.70
CA LEU A 111 7.45 -0.64 -6.09
C LEU A 111 8.06 0.44 -6.99
N ARG A 112 8.02 1.72 -6.56
CA ARG A 112 8.74 2.81 -7.25
C ARG A 112 10.25 2.73 -7.05
N ASN A 113 10.71 1.99 -6.05
CA ASN A 113 12.13 1.75 -5.87
C ASN A 113 12.58 0.64 -6.83
N GLY A 114 13.39 0.96 -7.83
CA GLY A 114 13.93 -0.01 -8.79
C GLY A 114 14.97 -1.00 -8.22
N GLY A 115 15.29 -0.92 -6.93
CA GLY A 115 16.13 -1.92 -6.26
C GLY A 115 15.50 -3.32 -6.29
N LYS A 116 16.33 -4.36 -6.33
CA LYS A 116 15.91 -5.77 -6.50
C LYS A 116 14.79 -6.24 -5.55
N ALA A 117 14.77 -5.74 -4.32
CA ALA A 117 13.78 -6.09 -3.31
C ALA A 117 12.76 -4.98 -3.08
N HIS A 118 12.76 -3.91 -3.87
CA HIS A 118 11.85 -2.79 -3.75
C HIS A 118 11.75 -2.21 -2.32
N LEU A 119 12.80 -2.26 -1.50
CA LEU A 119 12.65 -1.86 -0.10
C LEU A 119 12.34 -0.37 0.03
N VAL A 120 11.43 0.00 0.93
CA VAL A 120 11.10 1.41 1.22
C VAL A 120 12.33 2.20 1.69
N MET A 121 13.30 1.53 2.31
CA MET A 121 14.59 2.07 2.72
C MET A 121 15.64 0.96 2.79
N SER A 122 16.92 1.32 2.92
CA SER A 122 17.98 0.34 3.17
C SER A 122 17.72 -0.44 4.46
N ASN A 123 17.91 -1.76 4.41
CA ASN A 123 17.92 -2.61 5.61
C ASN A 123 19.35 -2.85 6.14
N GLY A 124 20.32 -2.01 5.73
CA GLY A 124 21.66 -2.00 6.31
C GLY A 124 21.59 -1.85 7.82
N GLU A 125 22.39 -2.65 8.53
CA GLU A 125 22.39 -2.73 9.99
C GLU A 125 21.01 -2.98 10.62
N SER A 126 19.99 -3.48 9.91
CA SER A 126 18.60 -3.61 10.40
C SER A 126 17.86 -2.27 10.65
N ILE A 127 18.20 -1.22 9.89
CA ILE A 127 17.52 0.09 10.00
C ILE A 127 16.01 -0.04 9.77
N LEU A 128 15.57 -0.74 8.73
CA LEU A 128 14.13 -0.93 8.43
C LEU A 128 13.37 -1.51 9.63
N CYS A 129 13.95 -2.51 10.30
CA CYS A 129 13.33 -3.12 11.48
C CYS A 129 13.24 -2.13 12.65
N ARG A 130 14.31 -1.36 12.88
CA ARG A 130 14.36 -0.36 13.97
C ARG A 130 13.49 0.86 13.73
N THR A 131 13.07 1.10 12.49
CA THR A 131 12.06 2.12 12.21
C THR A 131 10.75 1.81 12.93
N CYS A 132 10.40 0.52 13.05
CA CYS A 132 9.17 0.08 13.70
C CYS A 132 9.38 -0.30 15.17
N HIS A 133 10.51 -0.92 15.52
CA HIS A 133 10.73 -1.49 16.85
C HIS A 133 11.56 -0.58 17.75
N ILE A 134 11.01 -0.26 18.93
CA ILE A 134 11.72 0.36 20.04
C ILE A 134 12.56 -0.75 20.71
N LYS A 135 13.84 -0.47 20.97
CA LYS A 135 14.73 -1.42 21.67
C LYS A 135 14.34 -1.60 23.12
#